data_AF-A0A6G4QXW3-F1
#
_entry.id   AF-A0A6G4QXW3-F1
#
_cell.length_a   1.000
_cell.length_b   1.000
_cell.length_c   1.000
_cell.angle_alpha   90.00
_cell.angle_beta   90.00
_cell.angle_gamma   90.00
#
_symmetry.space_group_name_H-M   'P 1'
#
loop_
_entity.id
_entity.type
_entity.pdbx_description
1 polymer ?
#
loop_
_entity_poly.entity_id
_entity_poly.type
_entity_poly.pdbx_seq_one_letter_code
_entity_poly.pdbx_strand_id
1 'polypeptide(L)'
;MAHLKAAAALAGLGLLLSAAPALAQAQAAGPLGVAGKWTLDLSRSRFNEPLTGAAPISGELDITKDDGKAIAWTLVEEDDEGVAAIQFADAPLDGSPTRAVVNFNFVTLSVERTGQSSVAVMTHGQTGRRQSMRVGVTAPDTILVEQDIDGKPGPPDQSLVFVRKK
;
A
#
# COMPACT_ATOMS: atom_id res chain seq x y z
N MET A 1 15.55 -0.15 -74.63
CA MET A 1 15.65 1.29 -74.31
C MET A 1 14.24 1.86 -74.29
N ALA A 2 13.90 2.66 -73.27
CA ALA A 2 12.67 3.43 -72.95
C ALA A 2 11.43 3.26 -73.88
N HIS A 3 10.19 3.13 -73.39
CA HIS A 3 9.47 4.17 -72.62
C HIS A 3 8.28 3.60 -71.83
N LEU A 4 8.05 4.22 -70.65
CA LEU A 4 6.85 4.15 -69.82
C LEU A 4 5.57 4.52 -70.60
N LYS A 5 4.43 3.90 -70.24
CA LYS A 5 3.31 4.54 -69.51
C LYS A 5 2.06 3.64 -69.53
N ALA A 6 1.54 3.32 -68.35
CA ALA A 6 0.09 3.22 -68.12
C ALA A 6 -0.18 3.60 -66.66
N ALA A 7 -1.05 4.60 -66.50
CA ALA A 7 -1.45 5.19 -65.24
C ALA A 7 -2.89 4.78 -64.92
N ALA A 8 -3.18 4.52 -63.64
CA ALA A 8 -4.49 4.65 -62.98
C ALA A 8 -4.20 4.62 -61.46
N ALA A 9 -4.11 5.74 -60.74
CA ALA A 9 -5.15 6.70 -60.32
C ALA A 9 -5.90 6.30 -59.03
N LEU A 10 -5.60 7.07 -57.97
CA LEU A 10 -6.39 7.49 -56.80
C LEU A 10 -6.97 6.45 -55.81
N ALA A 11 -6.40 6.46 -54.59
CA ALA A 11 -7.06 6.65 -53.28
C ALA A 11 -5.98 6.38 -52.19
N GLY A 12 -5.79 7.11 -51.10
CA GLY A 12 -6.39 8.32 -50.55
C GLY A 12 -5.44 8.84 -49.46
N LEU A 13 -5.58 10.12 -49.14
CA LEU A 13 -4.95 10.79 -48.01
C LEU A 13 -5.14 10.02 -46.69
N GLY A 14 -4.12 10.03 -45.85
CA GLY A 14 -4.26 9.64 -44.45
C GLY A 14 -2.95 9.46 -43.71
N LEU A 15 -2.13 10.51 -43.63
CA LEU A 15 -1.31 10.67 -42.42
C LEU A 15 -2.27 10.71 -41.23
N LEU A 16 -2.04 9.86 -40.23
CA LEU A 16 -2.10 10.27 -38.83
C LEU A 16 -1.55 9.13 -37.96
N LEU A 17 -0.48 9.47 -37.25
CA LEU A 17 0.05 8.71 -36.15
C LEU A 17 -1.07 8.44 -35.15
N SER A 18 -1.43 7.18 -34.92
CA SER A 18 -2.05 6.78 -33.67
C SER A 18 -1.01 5.99 -32.87
N ALA A 19 0.02 6.70 -32.41
CA ALA A 19 0.68 6.33 -31.17
C ALA A 19 -0.42 6.37 -30.11
N ALA A 20 -0.94 5.21 -29.73
CA ALA A 20 -1.82 5.11 -28.59
C ALA A 20 -1.05 5.72 -27.42
N PRO A 21 -1.56 6.78 -26.76
CA PRO A 21 -1.01 7.13 -25.48
C PRO A 21 -1.30 5.91 -24.61
N ALA A 22 -0.24 5.16 -24.27
CA ALA A 22 -0.23 4.50 -23.00
C ALA A 22 -0.58 5.61 -21.99
N LEU A 23 -1.83 5.61 -21.53
CA LEU A 23 -2.19 6.25 -20.28
C LEU A 23 -1.35 5.52 -19.24
N ALA A 24 -0.09 5.93 -19.12
CA ALA A 24 0.62 5.82 -17.89
C ALA A 24 -0.37 6.38 -16.88
N GLN A 25 -0.95 5.50 -16.07
CA GLN A 25 -1.63 5.89 -14.86
C GLN A 25 -0.63 6.82 -14.19
N ALA A 26 -0.91 8.13 -14.22
CA ALA A 26 -0.14 9.08 -13.47
C ALA A 26 -0.27 8.58 -12.04
N GLN A 27 0.76 7.86 -11.55
CA GLN A 27 0.85 7.42 -10.18
C GLN A 27 0.60 8.69 -9.38
N ALA A 28 -0.51 8.70 -8.65
CA ALA A 28 -1.00 9.91 -8.02
C ALA A 28 0.13 10.45 -7.13
N ALA A 29 0.74 11.56 -7.57
CA ALA A 29 1.94 12.11 -6.96
C ALA A 29 1.65 12.92 -5.67
N GLY A 30 0.40 12.91 -5.23
CA GLY A 30 -0.06 13.63 -4.05
C GLY A 30 -0.17 12.74 -2.80
N PRO A 31 -0.30 13.35 -1.62
CA PRO A 31 -0.60 12.65 -0.38
C PRO A 31 -1.79 11.67 -0.52
N LEU A 32 -1.77 10.61 0.28
CA LEU A 32 -2.90 9.69 0.45
C LEU A 32 -4.06 10.34 1.23
N GLY A 33 -3.77 11.40 2.00
CA GLY A 33 -4.71 12.06 2.90
C GLY A 33 -4.79 11.41 4.29
N VAL A 34 -3.76 10.65 4.68
CA VAL A 34 -3.78 9.79 5.87
C VAL A 34 -3.04 10.35 7.08
N ALA A 35 -2.36 11.49 6.95
CA ALA A 35 -1.69 12.14 8.07
C ALA A 35 -2.65 12.37 9.25
N GLY A 36 -2.15 12.17 10.47
CA GLY A 36 -2.89 12.33 11.71
C GLY A 36 -2.98 11.05 12.55
N LYS A 37 -3.77 11.14 13.62
CA LYS A 37 -3.96 10.06 14.59
C LYS A 37 -5.21 9.25 14.28
N TRP A 38 -5.11 7.95 14.51
CA TRP A 38 -6.14 6.97 14.22
C TRP A 38 -6.23 5.96 15.37
N THR A 39 -7.42 5.41 15.57
CA THR A 39 -7.69 4.40 16.60
C THR A 39 -8.28 3.16 15.94
N LEU A 40 -7.84 1.99 16.40
CA LEU A 40 -8.35 0.70 15.96
C LEU A 40 -9.82 0.55 16.38
N ASP A 41 -10.68 0.29 15.40
CA ASP A 41 -12.08 -0.05 15.59
C ASP A 41 -12.23 -1.56 15.67
N LEU A 42 -12.18 -2.09 16.89
CA LEU A 42 -12.27 -3.53 17.16
C LEU A 42 -13.57 -4.14 16.63
N SER A 43 -14.68 -3.40 16.63
CA SER A 43 -15.98 -3.90 16.21
C SER A 43 -16.02 -4.22 14.70
N ARG A 44 -15.27 -3.45 13.91
CA ARG A 44 -15.14 -3.62 12.46
C ARG A 44 -13.88 -4.39 12.05
N SER A 45 -12.96 -4.64 12.97
CA SER A 45 -11.75 -5.42 12.73
C SER A 45 -12.00 -6.93 12.86
N ARG A 46 -11.14 -7.73 12.24
CA ARG A 46 -11.21 -9.20 12.23
C ARG A 46 -9.81 -9.78 12.38
N PHE A 47 -9.70 -10.80 13.22
CA PHE A 47 -8.45 -11.49 13.52
C PHE A 47 -8.67 -12.98 13.29
N ASN A 48 -8.39 -13.45 12.07
CA ASN A 48 -8.60 -14.85 11.70
C ASN A 48 -7.43 -15.72 12.17
N GLU A 49 -6.22 -15.15 12.26
CA GLU A 49 -5.01 -15.81 12.72
C GLU A 49 -4.21 -14.93 13.71
N PRO A 50 -3.52 -15.53 14.71
CA PRO A 50 -2.64 -14.81 15.63
C PRO A 50 -1.28 -14.54 14.96
N LEU A 51 -1.14 -13.41 14.27
CA LEU A 51 0.07 -13.09 13.51
C LEU A 51 1.28 -12.74 14.37
N THR A 52 1.07 -11.98 15.44
CA THR A 52 2.11 -11.45 16.34
C THR A 52 1.88 -11.82 17.80
N GLY A 53 0.86 -12.61 18.11
CA GLY A 53 0.42 -12.93 19.46
C GLY A 53 -1.09 -12.98 19.57
N ALA A 54 -1.60 -12.71 20.77
CA ALA A 54 -3.04 -12.54 20.99
C ALA A 54 -3.59 -11.39 20.13
N ALA A 55 -4.88 -11.43 19.84
CA ALA A 55 -5.53 -10.31 19.17
C ALA A 55 -5.48 -9.07 20.10
N PRO A 56 -5.11 -7.90 19.58
CA PRO A 56 -5.07 -6.69 20.38
C PRO A 56 -6.48 -6.28 20.85
N ILE A 57 -6.52 -5.69 22.03
CA ILE A 57 -7.70 -5.03 22.62
C ILE A 57 -7.71 -3.53 22.38
N SER A 58 -6.61 -2.95 21.90
CA SER A 58 -6.52 -1.53 21.54
C SER A 58 -5.44 -1.34 20.48
N GLY A 59 -5.53 -0.23 19.74
CA GLY A 59 -4.51 0.15 18.77
C GLY A 59 -4.56 1.63 18.45
N GLU A 60 -3.41 2.30 18.48
CA GLU A 60 -3.24 3.68 18.06
C GLU A 60 -2.21 3.76 16.93
N LEU A 61 -2.64 4.35 15.81
CA LEU A 61 -1.80 4.61 14.65
C LEU A 61 -1.62 6.12 14.50
N ASP A 62 -0.39 6.59 14.52
CA ASP A 62 -0.03 7.99 14.27
C ASP A 62 0.77 8.09 12.98
N ILE A 63 0.19 8.70 11.95
CA ILE A 63 0.85 8.94 10.67
C ILE A 63 1.35 10.39 10.66
N THR A 64 2.65 10.56 10.86
CA THR A 64 3.28 11.87 11.03
C THR A 64 3.74 12.48 9.71
N LYS A 65 3.81 11.68 8.64
CA LYS A 65 4.21 12.11 7.30
C LYS A 65 3.39 11.38 6.24
N ASP A 66 2.84 12.15 5.30
CA ASP A 66 2.17 11.69 4.08
C ASP A 66 2.30 12.81 3.05
N ASP A 67 3.37 12.79 2.27
CA ASP A 67 3.73 13.87 1.33
C ASP A 67 3.59 13.45 -0.15
N GLY A 68 3.08 12.25 -0.39
CA GLY A 68 2.97 11.65 -1.73
C GLY A 68 4.24 10.94 -2.22
N LYS A 69 5.37 11.09 -1.52
CA LYS A 69 6.65 10.42 -1.82
C LYS A 69 7.04 9.42 -0.74
N ALA A 70 6.70 9.71 0.51
CA ALA A 70 6.99 8.88 1.65
C ALA A 70 5.85 8.93 2.68
N ILE A 71 5.76 7.89 3.49
CA ILE A 71 4.87 7.80 4.63
C ILE A 71 5.68 7.44 5.88
N ALA A 72 5.43 8.13 6.98
CA ALA A 72 6.01 7.79 8.27
C ALA A 72 4.92 7.60 9.31
N TRP A 73 5.04 6.54 10.11
CA TRP A 73 4.04 6.17 11.09
C TRP A 73 4.63 5.56 12.35
N THR A 74 3.82 5.60 13.41
CA THR A 74 3.97 4.78 14.61
C THR A 74 2.66 4.03 14.84
N LEU A 75 2.74 2.72 15.08
CA LEU A 75 1.60 1.90 15.52
C LEU A 75 1.93 1.33 16.90
N VAL A 76 1.00 1.48 17.84
CA VAL A 76 1.06 0.81 19.14
C VAL A 76 -0.21 0.00 19.30
N GLU A 77 -0.07 -1.28 19.63
CA GLU A 77 -1.17 -2.19 19.90
C GLU A 77 -1.01 -2.75 21.31
N GLU A 78 -2.12 -2.89 22.03
CA GLU A 78 -2.16 -3.44 23.39
C GLU A 78 -3.03 -4.69 23.43
N ASP A 79 -2.67 -5.63 24.29
CA ASP A 79 -3.46 -6.80 24.68
C ASP A 79 -3.70 -6.79 26.20
N ASP A 80 -4.23 -7.89 26.75
CA ASP A 80 -4.50 -8.02 28.18
C ASP A 80 -3.23 -8.00 29.06
N GLU A 81 -2.04 -8.21 28.47
CA GLU A 81 -0.75 -8.21 29.17
C GLU A 81 -0.03 -6.85 29.09
N GLY A 82 -0.53 -5.92 28.27
CA GLY A 82 0.01 -4.57 28.09
C GLY A 82 0.33 -4.28 26.63
N VAL A 83 1.49 -3.67 26.34
CA VAL A 83 1.88 -3.34 24.95
C VAL A 83 2.28 -4.60 24.21
N ALA A 84 1.42 -5.03 23.29
CA ALA A 84 1.57 -6.23 22.48
C ALA A 84 2.44 -6.00 21.23
N ALA A 85 2.31 -4.82 20.62
CA ALA A 85 3.15 -4.46 19.49
C ALA A 85 3.50 -2.96 19.42
N ILE A 86 4.71 -2.67 18.95
CA ILE A 86 5.15 -1.32 18.59
C ILE A 86 5.80 -1.37 17.22
N GLN A 87 5.34 -0.54 16.31
CA GLN A 87 5.92 -0.40 14.98
C GLN A 87 6.26 1.05 14.68
N PHE A 88 7.41 1.28 14.03
CA PHE A 88 7.83 2.58 13.53
C PHE A 88 8.50 2.44 12.17
N ALA A 89 8.16 3.31 11.23
CA ALA A 89 8.85 3.39 9.95
C ALA A 89 8.75 4.80 9.35
N ASP A 90 9.76 5.17 8.56
CA ASP A 90 9.69 6.21 7.52
C ASP A 90 10.07 5.52 6.20
N ALA A 91 9.10 5.41 5.29
CA ALA A 91 9.21 4.60 4.10
C ALA A 91 8.93 5.42 2.84
N PRO A 92 9.82 5.39 1.83
CA PRO A 92 9.48 5.87 0.50
C PRO A 92 8.36 5.00 -0.09
N LEU A 93 7.52 5.60 -0.94
CA LEU A 93 6.39 4.95 -1.61
C LEU A 93 6.76 4.34 -2.98
N ASP A 94 8.05 4.20 -3.26
CA ASP A 94 8.59 3.73 -4.53
C ASP A 94 9.00 2.25 -4.52
N GLY A 95 8.71 1.53 -3.43
CA GLY A 95 9.07 0.12 -3.26
C GLY A 95 10.52 -0.11 -2.82
N SER A 96 11.33 0.94 -2.65
CA SER A 96 12.69 0.79 -2.15
C SER A 96 12.68 0.24 -0.72
N PRO A 97 13.56 -0.73 -0.39
CA PRO A 97 13.67 -1.24 0.97
C PRO A 97 14.09 -0.14 1.95
N THR A 98 13.41 -0.09 3.09
CA THR A 98 13.73 0.78 4.23
C THR A 98 13.80 -0.06 5.51
N ARG A 99 14.42 0.51 6.56
CA ARG A 99 14.41 -0.08 7.89
C ARG A 99 13.20 0.42 8.66
N ALA A 100 12.52 -0.51 9.31
CA ALA A 100 11.49 -0.26 10.30
C ALA A 100 11.87 -0.93 11.62
N VAL A 101 11.22 -0.50 12.69
CA VAL A 101 11.29 -1.15 14.00
C VAL A 101 9.95 -1.82 14.23
N VAL A 102 9.95 -3.11 14.58
CA VAL A 102 8.77 -3.87 15.01
C VAL A 102 9.15 -4.62 16.28
N ASN A 103 8.44 -4.36 17.37
CA ASN A 103 8.67 -4.97 18.69
C ASN A 103 10.14 -4.92 19.11
N PHE A 104 10.75 -3.72 19.01
CA PHE A 104 12.16 -3.45 19.30
C PHE A 104 13.18 -4.19 18.42
N ASN A 105 12.74 -4.86 17.36
CA ASN A 105 13.60 -5.51 16.38
C ASN A 105 13.64 -4.70 15.08
N PHE A 106 14.80 -4.65 14.43
CA PHE A 106 14.91 -4.07 13.10
C PHE A 106 14.38 -5.04 12.06
N VAL A 107 13.45 -4.58 11.24
CA VAL A 107 12.94 -5.30 10.08
C VAL A 107 13.18 -4.47 8.82
N THR A 108 13.45 -5.14 7.71
CA THR A 108 13.47 -4.47 6.40
C THR A 108 12.06 -4.59 5.81
N LEU A 109 11.51 -3.48 5.32
CA LEU A 109 10.24 -3.47 4.61
C LEU A 109 10.34 -2.64 3.34
N SER A 110 9.40 -2.80 2.41
CA SER A 110 9.17 -1.87 1.30
C SER A 110 7.72 -1.40 1.34
N VAL A 111 7.50 -0.15 0.95
CA VAL A 111 6.16 0.41 0.74
C VAL A 111 6.05 0.86 -0.71
N GLU A 112 5.00 0.41 -1.40
CA GLU A 112 4.76 0.75 -2.80
C GLU A 112 3.37 1.34 -2.97
N ARG A 113 3.26 2.44 -3.71
CA ARG A 113 1.98 3.03 -4.11
C ARG A 113 1.26 2.08 -5.08
N THR A 114 0.13 1.52 -4.64
CA THR A 114 -0.69 0.62 -5.48
C THR A 114 -1.93 1.30 -6.08
N GLY A 115 -2.23 2.53 -5.66
CA GLY A 115 -3.36 3.29 -6.16
C GLY A 115 -3.41 4.71 -5.61
N GLN A 116 -4.46 5.45 -5.97
CA GLN A 116 -4.62 6.84 -5.53
C GLN A 116 -4.83 6.95 -4.01
N SER A 117 -5.37 5.91 -3.37
CA SER A 117 -5.68 5.89 -1.94
C SER A 117 -5.13 4.64 -1.23
N SER A 118 -4.16 3.95 -1.83
CA SER A 118 -3.65 2.69 -1.29
C SER A 118 -2.15 2.49 -1.47
N VAL A 119 -1.57 1.73 -0.55
CA VAL A 119 -0.19 1.25 -0.59
C VAL A 119 -0.14 -0.26 -0.27
N ALA A 120 0.88 -0.93 -0.78
CA ALA A 120 1.27 -2.25 -0.32
C ALA A 120 2.52 -2.15 0.57
N VAL A 121 2.53 -2.87 1.68
CA VAL A 121 3.68 -3.01 2.57
C VAL A 121 4.15 -4.45 2.50
N MET A 122 5.47 -4.66 2.40
CA MET A 122 6.06 -5.98 2.34
C MET A 122 7.26 -6.07 3.26
N THR A 123 7.30 -7.07 4.15
CA THR A 123 8.50 -7.35 4.95
C THR A 123 9.50 -8.21 4.16
N HIS A 124 10.79 -7.92 4.31
CA HIS A 124 11.90 -8.60 3.67
C HIS A 124 12.78 -9.27 4.74
N GLY A 125 12.40 -10.48 5.17
CA GLY A 125 13.23 -11.33 6.01
C GLY A 125 14.12 -12.26 5.17
N GLN A 126 15.35 -12.54 5.62
CA GLN A 126 16.20 -13.59 5.02
C GLN A 126 15.77 -15.00 5.45
N THR A 127 15.09 -15.12 6.58
CA THR A 127 14.50 -16.34 7.13
C THR A 127 13.20 -15.98 7.85
N GLY A 128 12.19 -16.85 7.78
CA GLY A 128 10.86 -16.63 8.40
C GLY A 128 9.73 -16.45 7.39
N ARG A 129 8.52 -16.24 7.92
CA ARG A 129 7.29 -16.07 7.15
C ARG A 129 7.23 -14.67 6.53
N ARG A 130 6.79 -14.54 5.28
CA ARG A 130 6.72 -13.26 4.57
C ARG A 130 5.38 -12.59 4.87
N GLN A 131 5.41 -11.41 5.48
CA GLN A 131 4.20 -10.64 5.75
C GLN A 131 3.99 -9.60 4.66
N SER A 132 2.80 -9.60 4.08
CA SER A 132 2.31 -8.59 3.16
C SER A 132 1.13 -7.87 3.77
N MET A 133 1.03 -6.57 3.52
CA MET A 133 -0.12 -5.78 3.92
C MET A 133 -0.64 -4.95 2.76
N ARG A 134 -1.95 -4.78 2.70
CA ARG A 134 -2.60 -3.77 1.87
C ARG A 134 -3.20 -2.73 2.79
N VAL A 135 -2.83 -1.47 2.58
CA VAL A 135 -3.34 -0.34 3.36
C VAL A 135 -4.09 0.58 2.42
N GLY A 136 -5.32 0.94 2.74
CA GLY A 136 -6.14 1.80 1.90
C GLY A 136 -7.11 2.70 2.66
N VAL A 137 -7.30 3.91 2.14
CA VAL A 137 -8.37 4.82 2.59
C VAL A 137 -9.67 4.37 1.97
N THR A 138 -10.61 3.89 2.79
CA THR A 138 -11.92 3.38 2.36
C THR A 138 -13.04 4.39 2.56
N ALA A 139 -12.83 5.38 3.43
CA ALA A 139 -13.66 6.57 3.62
C ALA A 139 -12.76 7.72 4.14
N PRO A 140 -13.20 8.99 4.12
CA PRO A 140 -12.36 10.13 4.52
C PRO A 140 -11.67 9.98 5.89
N ASP A 141 -12.34 9.31 6.82
CA ASP A 141 -11.88 9.04 8.19
C ASP A 141 -11.77 7.53 8.48
N THR A 142 -11.52 6.70 7.46
CA THR A 142 -11.34 5.26 7.66
C THR A 142 -10.20 4.70 6.81
N ILE A 143 -9.25 4.06 7.48
CA ILE A 143 -8.19 3.24 6.89
C ILE A 143 -8.52 1.77 7.12
N LEU A 144 -8.36 0.95 6.08
CA LEU A 144 -8.37 -0.50 6.16
C LEU A 144 -6.94 -1.01 5.96
N VAL A 145 -6.48 -1.88 6.86
CA VAL A 145 -5.25 -2.63 6.75
C VAL A 145 -5.59 -4.12 6.67
N GLU A 146 -5.29 -4.75 5.55
CA GLU A 146 -5.40 -6.20 5.40
C GLU A 146 -3.99 -6.79 5.48
N GLN A 147 -3.80 -7.79 6.32
CA GLN A 147 -2.50 -8.44 6.53
C GLN A 147 -2.59 -9.92 6.21
N ASP A 148 -1.56 -10.41 5.54
CA ASP A 148 -1.41 -11.82 5.16
C ASP A 148 0.02 -12.27 5.41
N ILE A 149 0.16 -13.50 5.89
CA ILE A 149 1.44 -14.16 6.04
C ILE A 149 1.52 -15.36 5.09
N ASP A 150 2.59 -15.38 4.28
CA ASP A 150 2.91 -16.39 3.27
C ASP A 150 1.93 -16.47 2.08
N GLY A 151 0.93 -15.56 2.02
CA GLY A 151 0.09 -15.35 0.84
C GLY A 151 -0.83 -16.54 0.50
N LYS A 152 -1.33 -17.26 1.52
CA LYS A 152 -2.26 -18.37 1.31
C LYS A 152 -3.58 -17.86 0.70
N PRO A 153 -4.20 -18.60 -0.25
CA PRO A 153 -5.52 -18.25 -0.75
C PRO A 153 -6.56 -18.29 0.37
N GLY A 154 -7.37 -17.23 0.53
CA GLY A 154 -8.37 -17.15 1.58
C GLY A 154 -8.76 -15.70 1.91
N PRO A 155 -9.59 -15.50 2.96
CA PRO A 155 -9.69 -14.18 3.59
C PRO A 155 -8.32 -13.79 4.18
N PRO A 156 -8.06 -12.49 4.37
CA PRO A 156 -6.81 -12.05 4.97
C PRO A 156 -6.66 -12.60 6.39
N ASP A 157 -5.44 -12.91 6.81
CA ASP A 157 -5.16 -13.37 8.18
C ASP A 157 -5.67 -12.37 9.23
N GLN A 158 -5.54 -11.07 8.97
CA GLN A 158 -6.13 -10.00 9.77
C GLN A 158 -6.67 -8.86 8.90
N SER A 159 -7.76 -8.23 9.35
CA SER A 159 -8.30 -6.99 8.79
C SER A 159 -8.50 -5.99 9.91
N LEU A 160 -7.70 -4.93 9.91
CA LEU A 160 -7.72 -3.89 10.91
C LEU A 160 -8.37 -2.65 10.32
N VAL A 161 -9.40 -2.14 10.99
CA VAL A 161 -10.09 -0.91 10.60
C VAL A 161 -9.67 0.18 11.57
N PHE A 162 -9.06 1.24 11.05
CA PHE A 162 -8.67 2.40 11.84
C PHE A 162 -9.60 3.58 11.51
N VAL A 163 -10.07 4.27 12.55
CA VAL A 163 -10.86 5.51 12.45
C VAL A 163 -10.05 6.71 12.88
N ARG A 164 -10.23 7.82 12.17
CA ARG A 164 -9.53 9.06 12.51
C ARG A 164 -9.95 9.54 13.90
N LYS A 165 -8.98 9.87 14.74
CA LYS A 165 -9.19 10.52 16.03
C LYS A 165 -9.46 12.01 15.77
N LYS A 166 -10.57 12.51 16.31
CA LYS A 166 -10.97 13.92 16.20
C LYS A 166 -10.23 14.78 17.21
#